data_AF-A0A8H4RX26-F1
#
_entry.id   AF-A0A8H4RX26-F1
#
_cell.length_a   1.000
_cell.length_b   1.000
_cell.length_c   1.000
_cell.angle_alpha   90.00
_cell.angle_beta   90.00
_cell.angle_gamma   90.00
#
_symmetry.space_group_name_H-M   'P 1'
#
loop_
_entity.id
_entity.type
_entity.pdbx_description
1 polymer ?
#
loop_
_entity_poly.entity_id
_entity_poly.type
_entity_poly.pdbx_seq_one_letter_code
_entity_poly.pdbx_strand_id
1 'polypeptide(L)'
;MDKHDRPYKCPADGCEKLPGFTYSGGLLRHQREVHNLHGGPRKQLNCPHPNCKRHSGKGFSRQENLNEHLRRVHTDSGSLENGGDETEDDGSERAGMKRKRGPGRGDDADLRAEMARLRTENEELRRQSDLQNAQTQECKKAIFLLSQTLAISQHNTTELWT
;
A
#
# COMPACT_ATOMS: atom_id res chain seq x y z
N MET A 1 -36.36 -16.40 2.31
CA MET A 1 -35.74 -15.43 1.39
C MET A 1 -35.07 -16.22 0.28
N ASP A 2 -35.58 -16.05 -0.94
CA ASP A 2 -35.10 -16.79 -2.10
C ASP A 2 -33.68 -16.33 -2.46
N LYS A 3 -32.77 -17.28 -2.60
CA LYS A 3 -31.31 -17.05 -2.64
C LYS A 3 -30.81 -16.80 -4.07
N HIS A 4 -31.75 -16.70 -5.01
CA HIS A 4 -31.49 -16.71 -6.45
C HIS A 4 -31.61 -15.34 -7.12
N ASP A 5 -31.90 -14.28 -6.36
CA ASP A 5 -31.88 -12.93 -6.92
C ASP A 5 -30.45 -12.58 -7.34
N ARG A 6 -30.28 -12.33 -8.64
CA ARG A 6 -29.02 -11.94 -9.29
C ARG A 6 -29.10 -10.49 -9.78
N PRO A 7 -29.21 -9.51 -8.87
CA PRO A 7 -29.41 -8.12 -9.26
C PRO A 7 -28.18 -7.51 -9.94
N TYR A 8 -26.99 -8.10 -9.76
CA TYR A 8 -25.75 -7.55 -10.29
C TYR A 8 -25.46 -8.09 -11.69
N LYS A 9 -25.68 -7.27 -12.73
CA LYS A 9 -25.40 -7.60 -14.13
C LYS A 9 -24.24 -6.76 -14.68
N CYS A 10 -23.48 -7.31 -15.61
CA CYS A 10 -22.40 -6.60 -16.27
C CYS A 10 -22.93 -5.76 -17.43
N PRO A 11 -22.67 -4.44 -17.47
CA PRO A 11 -23.22 -3.55 -18.51
C PRO A 11 -22.41 -3.54 -19.82
N ALA A 12 -21.40 -4.39 -19.95
CA ALA A 12 -20.48 -4.36 -21.09
C ALA A 12 -20.91 -5.29 -22.23
N ASP A 13 -20.61 -4.88 -23.46
CA ASP A 13 -20.99 -5.59 -24.68
C ASP A 13 -20.49 -7.05 -24.67
N GLY A 14 -21.42 -7.98 -24.93
CA GLY A 14 -21.17 -9.42 -24.92
C GLY A 14 -21.48 -10.12 -23.58
N CYS A 15 -21.73 -9.38 -22.50
CA CYS A 15 -22.06 -9.95 -21.19
C CYS A 15 -23.54 -9.85 -20.80
N GLU A 16 -24.38 -9.27 -21.65
CA GLU A 16 -25.82 -9.10 -21.47
C GLU A 16 -26.59 -10.43 -21.33
N LYS A 17 -26.05 -11.51 -21.91
CA LYS A 17 -26.64 -12.87 -21.83
C LYS A 17 -26.32 -13.59 -20.53
N LEU A 18 -25.47 -13.03 -19.66
CA LEU A 18 -25.17 -13.65 -18.37
C LEU A 18 -26.37 -13.47 -17.42
N PRO A 19 -26.75 -14.51 -16.66
CA PRO A 19 -27.89 -14.46 -15.74
C PRO A 19 -27.70 -13.49 -14.56
N GLY A 20 -26.53 -12.83 -14.46
CA GLY A 20 -26.16 -11.96 -13.36
C GLY A 20 -25.50 -12.72 -12.20
N PHE A 21 -24.94 -11.94 -11.29
CA PHE A 21 -24.23 -12.40 -10.10
C PHE A 21 -25.12 -12.22 -8.87
N THR A 22 -25.04 -13.16 -7.93
CA THR A 22 -25.78 -13.14 -6.67
C THR A 22 -25.27 -12.07 -5.68
N TYR A 23 -24.07 -11.54 -5.91
CA TYR A 23 -23.47 -10.47 -5.10
C TYR A 23 -22.53 -9.61 -5.95
N SER A 24 -22.30 -8.37 -5.50
CA SER A 24 -21.48 -7.37 -6.19
C SER A 24 -20.04 -7.82 -6.46
N GLY A 25 -19.46 -8.62 -5.56
CA GLY A 25 -18.11 -9.17 -5.73
C GLY A 25 -17.97 -10.12 -6.93
N GLY A 26 -19.02 -10.87 -7.27
CA GLY A 26 -19.04 -11.71 -8.47
C GLY A 26 -18.96 -10.88 -9.75
N LEU A 27 -19.68 -9.75 -9.78
CA LEU A 27 -19.64 -8.78 -10.88
C LEU A 27 -18.26 -8.12 -11.00
N LEU A 28 -17.66 -7.72 -9.89
CA LEU A 28 -16.35 -7.08 -9.88
C LEU A 28 -15.25 -8.03 -10.39
N ARG A 29 -15.29 -9.31 -10.00
CA ARG A 29 -14.37 -10.33 -10.51
C ARG A 29 -14.53 -10.52 -12.02
N HIS A 30 -15.77 -10.59 -12.49
CA HIS A 30 -16.07 -10.70 -13.91
C HIS A 30 -15.57 -9.49 -14.71
N GLN A 31 -15.77 -8.27 -14.22
CA GLN A 31 -15.28 -7.05 -14.88
C GLN A 31 -13.76 -7.01 -15.00
N ARG A 32 -13.05 -7.51 -13.98
CA ARG A 32 -11.58 -7.62 -13.99
C ARG A 32 -11.08 -8.64 -15.02
N GLU A 33 -11.71 -9.81 -15.08
CA GLU A 33 -11.20 -10.94 -15.88
C GLU A 33 -11.65 -10.91 -17.33
N VAL A 34 -12.90 -10.52 -17.60
CA VAL A 34 -13.49 -10.55 -18.93
C VAL A 34 -13.26 -9.23 -19.66
N HIS A 35 -13.41 -8.11 -18.95
CA HIS A 35 -13.32 -6.79 -19.56
C HIS A 35 -12.00 -6.07 -19.29
N ASN A 36 -11.15 -6.60 -18.40
CA ASN A 36 -9.94 -5.91 -17.93
C ASN A 36 -10.22 -4.50 -17.40
N LEU A 37 -11.48 -4.22 -17.00
CA LEU A 37 -11.85 -2.98 -16.34
C LEU A 37 -11.25 -2.99 -14.92
N HIS A 38 -10.92 -1.79 -14.43
CA HIS A 38 -10.23 -1.55 -13.14
C HIS A 38 -8.72 -1.84 -13.15
N GLY A 39 -8.08 -1.71 -14.32
CA GLY A 39 -6.64 -1.49 -14.42
C GLY A 39 -5.82 -2.53 -13.67
N GLY A 40 -5.64 -3.70 -14.29
CA GLY A 40 -4.47 -4.52 -13.96
C GLY A 40 -3.19 -3.67 -14.08
N PRO A 41 -2.10 -4.04 -13.37
CA PRO A 41 -0.85 -3.28 -13.32
C PRO A 41 -0.45 -2.76 -14.71
N ARG A 42 -0.27 -1.43 -14.82
CA ARG A 42 -0.01 -0.73 -16.09
C ARG A 42 1.32 -1.12 -16.76
N LYS A 43 2.14 -1.95 -16.10
CA LYS A 43 3.29 -2.62 -16.69
C LYS A 43 2.91 -4.08 -16.94
N GLN A 44 2.92 -4.48 -18.21
CA GLN A 44 2.91 -5.90 -18.55
C GLN A 44 4.19 -6.49 -17.96
N LEU A 45 4.03 -7.40 -17.00
CA LEU A 45 5.14 -8.05 -16.33
C LEU A 45 5.53 -9.23 -17.21
N ASN A 46 6.45 -8.99 -18.14
CA ASN A 46 6.94 -10.03 -19.04
C ASN A 46 8.07 -10.79 -18.37
N CYS A 47 8.26 -12.06 -18.73
CA CYS A 47 9.43 -12.79 -18.26
C CYS A 47 10.69 -12.09 -18.78
N PRO A 48 11.71 -11.78 -17.94
CA PRO A 48 12.95 -11.11 -18.34
C PRO A 48 13.88 -11.99 -19.19
N HIS A 49 13.63 -13.30 -19.28
CA HIS A 49 14.46 -14.20 -20.09
C HIS A 49 14.11 -14.15 -21.58
N PRO A 50 15.00 -13.68 -22.48
CA PRO A 50 14.70 -13.51 -23.91
C PRO A 50 14.37 -14.83 -24.64
N ASN A 51 14.84 -15.95 -24.09
CA ASN A 51 14.57 -17.30 -24.61
C ASN A 51 13.27 -17.90 -24.07
N CYS A 52 12.55 -17.20 -23.19
CA CYS A 52 11.28 -17.69 -22.65
C CYS A 52 10.11 -17.32 -23.57
N LYS A 53 9.23 -18.29 -23.84
CA LYS A 53 7.99 -18.09 -24.62
C LYS A 53 7.09 -16.96 -24.07
N ARG A 54 7.27 -16.58 -22.80
CA ARG A 54 6.52 -15.52 -22.11
C ARG A 54 7.24 -14.17 -22.03
N HIS A 55 8.42 -14.02 -22.64
CA HIS A 55 9.12 -12.74 -22.79
C HIS A 55 8.53 -11.90 -23.94
N SER A 56 8.31 -12.52 -25.10
CA SER A 56 7.74 -11.86 -26.31
C SER A 56 6.22 -12.07 -26.47
N GLY A 57 5.56 -12.64 -25.45
CA GLY A 57 4.16 -13.06 -25.51
C GLY A 57 3.21 -12.23 -24.63
N LYS A 58 2.03 -12.79 -24.33
CA LYS A 58 1.07 -12.22 -23.38
C LYS A 58 1.70 -12.22 -21.98
N GLY A 59 2.11 -11.04 -21.51
CA GLY A 59 2.73 -10.84 -20.20
C GLY A 59 1.82 -11.22 -19.03
N PHE A 60 2.40 -11.28 -17.84
CA PHE A 60 1.66 -11.56 -16.62
C PHE A 60 0.90 -10.32 -16.15
N SER A 61 -0.33 -10.54 -15.68
CA SER A 61 -1.15 -9.49 -15.06
C SER A 61 -0.78 -9.23 -13.59
N ARG A 62 0.05 -10.06 -12.98
CA ARG A 62 0.46 -9.96 -11.57
C ARG A 62 1.90 -10.40 -11.40
N GLN A 63 2.61 -9.74 -10.48
CA GLN A 63 4.00 -10.05 -10.14
C GLN A 63 4.14 -11.45 -9.55
N GLU A 64 3.18 -11.90 -8.75
CA GLU A 64 3.14 -13.25 -8.20
C GLU A 64 3.14 -14.32 -9.31
N ASN A 65 2.39 -14.10 -10.39
CA ASN A 65 2.35 -15.03 -11.52
C ASN A 65 3.67 -15.06 -12.29
N LEU A 66 4.38 -13.92 -12.37
CA LEU A 66 5.73 -13.86 -12.93
C LEU A 66 6.72 -14.60 -12.03
N ASN A 67 6.69 -14.35 -10.72
CA ASN A 67 7.58 -15.01 -9.74
C ASN A 67 7.39 -16.53 -9.71
N GLU A 68 6.14 -17.00 -9.78
CA GLU A 68 5.86 -18.43 -9.87
C GLU A 68 6.31 -19.02 -11.20
N HIS A 69 6.18 -18.27 -12.29
CA HIS A 69 6.71 -18.68 -13.59
C HIS A 69 8.25 -18.79 -13.58
N LEU A 70 8.94 -17.82 -12.98
CA LEU A 70 10.39 -17.87 -12.79
C LEU A 70 10.81 -19.07 -11.93
N ARG A 71 10.05 -19.39 -10.88
CA ARG A 71 10.27 -20.61 -10.08
C ARG A 71 10.10 -21.89 -10.90
N ARG A 72 8.99 -22.04 -11.63
CA ARG A 72 8.70 -23.30 -12.32
C ARG A 72 9.52 -23.52 -13.60
N VAL A 73 9.82 -22.44 -14.32
CA VAL A 73 10.41 -22.53 -15.67
C VAL A 73 11.90 -22.19 -15.67
N HIS A 74 12.35 -21.34 -14.74
CA HIS A 74 13.72 -20.83 -14.73
C HIS A 74 14.54 -21.22 -13.48
N THR A 75 13.95 -21.92 -12.50
CA THR A 75 14.69 -22.34 -11.28
C THR A 75 15.21 -23.78 -11.33
N ASP A 76 14.85 -24.58 -12.34
CA ASP A 76 15.31 -25.98 -12.47
C ASP A 76 16.51 -26.18 -13.42
N SER A 77 17.15 -25.10 -13.85
CA SER A 77 18.38 -25.16 -14.66
C SER A 77 19.20 -23.88 -14.50
N GLY A 78 20.14 -23.90 -13.55
CA GLY A 78 21.44 -23.21 -13.61
C GLY A 78 21.50 -21.72 -13.99
N SER A 79 21.85 -20.92 -12.98
CA SER A 79 22.57 -19.63 -13.07
C SER A 79 21.78 -18.34 -13.34
N LEU A 80 21.88 -17.45 -12.33
CA LEU A 80 21.89 -15.98 -12.35
C LEU A 80 21.02 -15.27 -13.41
N GLU A 81 19.99 -14.53 -12.97
CA GLU A 81 20.05 -13.06 -12.91
C GLU A 81 18.79 -12.44 -12.24
N ASN A 82 19.10 -11.59 -11.27
CA ASN A 82 18.40 -10.47 -10.64
C ASN A 82 16.91 -10.15 -10.93
N GLY A 83 16.16 -9.83 -9.88
CA GLY A 83 14.97 -8.97 -10.00
C GLY A 83 14.00 -9.00 -8.82
N GLY A 84 14.32 -8.26 -7.75
CA GLY A 84 13.42 -7.56 -6.81
C GLY A 84 12.32 -8.38 -6.11
N ASP A 85 12.26 -8.42 -4.78
CA ASP A 85 11.97 -7.31 -3.86
C ASP A 85 10.69 -7.72 -3.08
N GLU A 86 10.54 -7.16 -1.88
CA GLU A 86 9.35 -7.17 -1.02
C GLU A 86 9.09 -8.48 -0.22
N THR A 87 8.76 -8.51 1.07
CA THR A 87 8.47 -7.52 2.14
C THR A 87 8.30 -8.36 3.43
N GLU A 88 8.52 -7.76 4.61
CA GLU A 88 7.61 -7.70 5.78
C GLU A 88 6.46 -8.75 5.82
N ASP A 89 6.07 -9.45 6.88
CA ASP A 89 6.28 -9.38 8.34
C ASP A 89 5.52 -10.58 8.97
N ASP A 90 5.83 -10.88 10.23
CA ASP A 90 5.03 -11.61 11.24
C ASP A 90 4.82 -13.15 11.18
N GLY A 91 5.67 -13.85 11.96
CA GLY A 91 5.23 -14.59 13.16
C GLY A 91 4.39 -15.87 13.05
N SER A 92 5.04 -17.05 12.99
CA SER A 92 4.84 -18.14 13.97
C SER A 92 5.76 -19.35 13.71
N GLU A 93 6.79 -19.49 14.57
CA GLU A 93 7.23 -20.74 15.22
C GLU A 93 7.11 -22.07 14.45
N ARG A 94 8.19 -22.53 13.80
CA ARG A 94 8.75 -23.90 14.00
C ARG A 94 10.01 -24.18 13.17
N ALA A 95 11.12 -24.23 13.90
CA ALA A 95 12.29 -25.11 13.78
C ALA A 95 12.70 -25.68 12.40
N GLY A 96 13.92 -25.29 11.99
CA GLY A 96 14.89 -26.23 11.44
C GLY A 96 15.24 -26.07 9.95
N MET A 97 16.33 -25.36 9.66
CA MET A 97 17.54 -25.93 9.06
C MET A 97 18.35 -24.86 8.31
N LYS A 98 19.57 -24.62 8.80
CA LYS A 98 20.61 -23.74 8.23
C LYS A 98 20.85 -24.02 6.74
N ARG A 99 20.80 -22.99 5.89
CA ARG A 99 21.68 -22.89 4.71
C ARG A 99 22.42 -21.56 4.73
N LYS A 100 23.70 -21.68 5.06
CA LYS A 100 24.75 -20.65 5.13
C LYS A 100 24.82 -19.90 3.79
N ARG A 101 24.35 -18.65 3.75
CA ARG A 101 24.60 -17.72 2.64
C ARG A 101 25.96 -17.03 2.83
N GLY A 102 26.75 -16.97 1.75
CA GLY A 102 28.09 -16.38 1.71
C GLY A 102 28.10 -14.85 1.90
N PRO A 103 29.30 -14.24 1.93
CA PRO A 103 29.52 -12.95 2.60
C PRO A 103 29.14 -11.75 1.72
N GLY A 104 27.95 -11.19 1.91
CA GLY A 104 27.66 -9.79 1.57
C GLY A 104 28.12 -8.87 2.70
N ARG A 105 29.43 -8.73 2.91
CA ARG A 105 30.00 -8.01 4.08
C ARG A 105 29.85 -6.47 4.01
N GLY A 106 29.38 -5.90 2.90
CA GLY A 106 29.15 -4.46 2.76
C GLY A 106 27.71 -4.02 3.05
N ASP A 107 26.73 -4.73 2.48
CA ASP A 107 25.33 -4.29 2.42
C ASP A 107 24.61 -4.29 3.78
N ASP A 108 24.91 -5.27 4.65
CA ASP A 108 24.28 -5.38 5.98
C ASP A 108 24.76 -4.27 6.95
N ALA A 109 26.00 -3.81 6.78
CA ALA A 109 26.57 -2.73 7.58
C ALA A 109 25.98 -1.37 7.17
N ASP A 110 25.84 -1.16 5.86
CA ASP A 110 25.25 0.05 5.30
C ASP A 110 23.77 0.16 5.66
N LEU A 111 23.00 -0.93 5.55
CA LEU A 111 21.60 -0.97 5.99
C LEU A 111 21.46 -0.73 7.51
N ARG A 112 22.36 -1.27 8.33
CA ARG A 112 22.34 -1.02 9.78
C ARG A 112 22.67 0.43 10.10
N ALA A 113 23.61 1.05 9.39
CA ALA A 113 23.95 2.45 9.55
C ALA A 113 22.80 3.37 9.12
N GLU A 114 22.13 3.05 8.00
CA GLU A 114 20.98 3.80 7.52
C GLU A 114 19.79 3.69 8.48
N MET A 115 19.50 2.49 8.99
CA MET A 115 18.47 2.29 10.01
C MET A 115 18.77 3.04 11.31
N ALA A 116 20.04 3.18 11.70
CA ALA A 116 20.43 3.98 12.86
C ALA A 116 20.18 5.48 12.62
N ARG A 117 20.54 5.99 11.43
CA ARG A 117 20.28 7.39 11.04
C ARG A 117 18.79 7.71 11.01
N LEU A 118 18.00 6.88 10.34
CA LEU A 118 16.55 7.06 10.24
C LEU A 118 15.89 7.06 11.63
N ARG A 119 16.38 6.27 12.59
CA ARG A 119 15.88 6.33 13.97
C ARG A 119 16.16 7.67 14.63
N THR A 120 17.38 8.18 14.52
CA THR A 120 17.73 9.49 15.08
C THR A 120 16.96 10.63 14.43
N GLU A 121 16.76 10.58 13.11
CA GLU A 121 15.97 11.58 12.39
C GLU A 121 14.49 11.53 12.80
N ASN A 122 13.92 10.33 12.95
CA ASN A 122 12.55 10.17 13.45
C ASN A 122 12.37 10.69 14.88
N GLU A 123 13.35 10.47 15.76
CA GLU A 123 13.32 11.02 17.11
C GLU A 123 13.32 12.56 17.10
N GLU A 124 14.17 13.18 16.28
CA GLU A 124 14.20 14.64 16.16
C GLU A 124 12.92 15.20 15.51
N LEU A 125 12.40 14.56 14.46
CA LEU A 125 11.12 14.94 13.84
C LEU A 125 9.96 14.88 14.84
N ARG A 126 9.92 13.84 15.69
CA ARG A 126 8.94 13.74 16.78
C ARG A 126 9.10 14.88 17.77
N ARG A 127 10.34 15.18 18.19
CA ARG A 127 10.62 16.30 19.10
C ARG A 127 10.20 17.65 18.51
N GLN A 128 10.44 17.89 17.23
CA GLN A 128 10.01 19.09 16.52
C GLN A 128 8.47 19.19 16.46
N SER A 129 7.81 18.08 16.12
CA SER A 129 6.34 18.01 16.12
C SER A 129 5.75 18.32 17.49
N ASP A 130 6.34 17.78 18.56
CA ASP A 130 5.90 18.02 19.94
C ASP A 130 6.07 19.50 20.34
N LEU A 131 7.21 20.11 20.00
CA LEU A 131 7.46 21.52 20.26
C LEU A 131 6.49 22.42 19.48
N GLN A 132 6.28 22.13 18.20
CA GLN A 132 5.35 22.87 17.36
C GLN A 132 3.91 22.73 17.87
N ASN A 133 3.52 21.53 18.32
CA ASN A 133 2.22 21.31 18.93
C ASN A 133 2.08 22.10 20.23
N ALA A 134 3.09 22.10 21.11
CA ALA A 134 3.09 22.89 22.34
C ALA A 134 2.95 24.39 22.08
N GLN A 135 3.73 24.94 21.14
CA GLN A 135 3.62 26.33 20.73
C GLN A 135 2.23 26.65 20.14
N THR A 136 1.70 25.75 19.31
CA THR A 136 0.36 25.88 18.74
C THR A 136 -0.71 25.92 19.84
N GLN A 137 -0.58 25.09 20.88
CA GLN A 137 -1.49 25.10 22.03
C GLN A 137 -1.39 26.41 22.82
N GLU A 138 -0.19 26.94 22.99
CA GLU A 138 0.02 28.23 23.66
C GLU A 138 -0.61 29.38 22.89
N CYS A 139 -0.39 29.45 21.57
CA CYS A 139 -1.05 30.43 20.71
C CYS A 139 -2.58 30.31 20.78
N LYS A 140 -3.13 29.09 20.74
CA LYS A 140 -4.58 28.86 20.89
C LYS A 140 -5.12 29.36 22.22
N LYS A 141 -4.40 29.15 23.32
CA LYS A 141 -4.77 29.68 24.65
C LYS A 141 -4.76 31.20 24.67
N ALA A 142 -3.73 31.84 24.11
CA ALA A 142 -3.65 33.29 24.02
C ALA A 142 -4.82 33.88 23.21
N ILE A 143 -5.13 33.27 22.05
CA ILE A 143 -6.29 33.66 21.23
C ILE A 143 -7.60 33.50 22.01
N PHE A 144 -7.76 32.38 22.74
CA PHE A 144 -8.95 32.14 23.56
C PHE A 144 -9.12 33.23 24.64
N LEU A 145 -8.07 33.55 25.38
CA LEU A 145 -8.10 34.60 26.41
C LEU A 145 -8.42 35.96 25.82
N LEU A 146 -7.78 36.34 24.71
CA LEU A 146 -8.08 37.58 23.98
C LEU A 146 -9.54 37.63 23.52
N SER A 147 -10.07 36.52 23.02
CA SER A 147 -11.49 36.46 22.61
C SER A 147 -12.44 36.67 23.79
N GLN A 148 -12.11 36.11 24.97
CA GLN A 148 -12.91 36.26 26.17
C GLN A 148 -12.86 37.68 26.74
N THR A 149 -11.68 38.31 26.78
CA THR A 149 -11.55 39.69 27.26
C THR A 149 -12.27 40.69 26.36
N LEU A 150 -12.21 40.49 25.04
CA LEU A 150 -12.98 41.28 24.08
C LEU A 150 -14.49 41.11 24.29
N ALA A 151 -14.97 39.89 24.51
CA ALA A 151 -16.38 39.62 24.78
C ALA A 151 -16.87 40.31 26.08
N ILE A 152 -16.08 40.24 27.16
CA ILE A 152 -16.39 40.91 28.43
C ILE A 152 -16.41 42.44 28.24
N SER A 153 -15.44 42.99 27.51
CA SER A 153 -15.39 44.43 27.22
C SER A 153 -16.64 44.89 26.48
N GLN A 154 -17.11 44.13 25.49
CA GLN A 154 -18.32 44.45 24.73
C GLN A 154 -19.58 44.41 25.61
N HIS A 155 -19.68 43.42 26.51
CA HIS A 155 -20.78 43.33 27.47
C HIS A 155 -20.78 44.53 28.43
N ASN A 156 -19.62 44.89 28.98
CA ASN A 156 -19.53 46.02 29.92
C ASN A 156 -19.83 47.37 29.24
N THR A 157 -19.46 47.53 27.96
CA THR A 157 -19.82 48.72 27.18
C THR A 157 -21.30 48.77 26.80
N THR A 158 -22.02 47.64 26.77
CA THR A 158 -23.45 47.65 26.45
C THR A 158 -24.31 47.93 27.68
N GLU A 159 -23.88 47.51 28.87
CA GLU A 159 -24.57 47.83 30.14
C GLU A 159 -24.37 49.28 30.61
N LEU A 160 -23.28 49.95 30.23
CA LEU A 160 -23.03 51.36 30.58
C LEU A 160 -23.88 52.37 29.76
N TRP A 161 -24.59 51.90 28.72
CA TRP A 161 -25.40 52.73 27.83
C TRP A 161 -26.91 52.39 27.88
N THR A 162 -27.35 51.67 28.91
CA THR A 162 -28.76 51.39 29.25
C THR A 162 -29.11 52.01 30.58
#